data_AF-A0A3S4HZX5-F1
#
_entry.id   AF-A0A3S4HZX5-F1
#
_cell.length_a   1.000
_cell.length_b   1.000
_cell.length_c   1.000
_cell.angle_alpha   90.00
_cell.angle_beta   90.00
_cell.angle_gamma   90.00
#
_symmetry.space_group_name_H-M   'P 1'
#
loop_
_entity.id
_entity.type
_entity.pdbx_description
1 polymer ?
#
loop_
_entity_poly.entity_id
_entity_poly.type
_entity_poly.pdbx_seq_one_letter_code
_entity_poly.pdbx_strand_id
1 'polypeptide(L)'
;MLDKLRSRLVHAGPSLMSVPVKLTPFALKRQVLEQVLSWQFRQALADGELEFLEGRWLSIHVRDIDLKWYTTVENEKLIVSQQADADVSF
;
A
#
# COMPACT_ATOMS: atom_id res chain seq x y z
N MET A 1 13.55 31.62 11.00
CA MET A 1 12.28 31.07 11.56
C MET A 1 12.03 29.61 11.17
N LEU A 2 12.54 29.14 10.03
CA LEU A 2 12.50 27.73 9.59
C LEU A 2 13.33 26.77 10.47
N ASP A 3 14.38 27.25 11.12
CA ASP A 3 15.27 26.41 11.94
C ASP A 3 14.63 25.90 13.23
N LYS A 4 13.65 26.63 13.78
CA LYS A 4 12.88 26.19 14.97
C LYS A 4 11.84 25.11 14.65
N LEU A 5 11.37 25.02 13.40
CA LEU A 5 10.53 23.92 12.93
C LEU A 5 11.35 22.64 12.72
N ARG A 6 12.57 22.78 12.19
CA ARG A 6 13.50 21.68 11.97
C ARG A 6 13.91 20.99 13.28
N SER A 7 14.24 21.76 14.32
CA SER A 7 14.71 21.18 15.59
C SER A 7 13.60 20.45 16.36
N ARG A 8 12.35 20.91 16.29
CA ARG A 8 11.19 20.27 16.94
C ARG A 8 10.77 18.98 16.27
N LEU A 9 10.92 18.86 14.94
CA LEU A 9 10.68 17.61 14.22
C LEU A 9 11.73 16.54 14.57
N VAL A 10 12.99 16.91 14.74
CA VAL A 10 14.08 15.96 15.04
C VAL A 10 14.02 15.48 16.50
N HIS A 11 13.56 16.31 17.44
CA HIS A 11 13.46 15.94 18.86
C HIS A 11 12.15 15.23 19.22
N ALA A 12 11.10 15.35 18.40
CA ALA A 12 9.81 14.67 18.59
C ALA A 12 9.61 13.44 17.69
N GLY A 13 10.54 13.19 16.75
CA GLY A 13 10.46 12.09 15.78
C GLY A 13 10.33 10.68 16.37
N PRO A 14 11.10 10.28 17.41
CA PRO A 14 11.01 8.93 17.97
C PRO A 14 9.72 8.66 18.75
N SER A 15 9.14 9.70 19.37
CA SER A 15 7.96 9.59 20.24
C SER A 15 6.63 9.71 19.48
N LEU A 16 6.60 10.32 18.28
CA LEU A 16 5.41 10.39 17.43
C LEU A 16 5.28 9.21 16.46
N MET A 17 6.40 8.57 16.08
CA MET A 17 6.36 7.36 15.22
C MET A 17 5.97 6.08 15.97
N SER A 18 5.89 6.12 17.31
CA SER A 18 5.45 5.01 18.15
C SER A 18 3.97 5.07 18.55
N VAL A 19 3.24 6.12 18.16
CA VAL A 19 1.78 6.22 18.30
C VAL A 19 1.15 5.43 17.15
N PRO A 20 0.42 4.35 17.45
CA PRO A 20 0.72 3.03 16.91
C PRO A 20 0.23 2.87 15.47
N VAL A 21 1.07 2.25 14.64
CA VAL A 21 0.73 1.67 13.31
C VAL A 21 -0.55 0.80 13.35
N LYS A 22 -0.95 0.33 14.55
CA LYS A 22 -2.19 -0.41 14.82
C LYS A 22 -3.46 0.45 14.79
N LEU A 23 -3.38 1.77 15.02
CA LEU A 23 -4.54 2.68 14.98
C LEU A 23 -4.68 3.43 13.65
N THR A 24 -3.70 3.30 12.74
CA THR A 24 -3.79 3.94 11.43
C THR A 24 -4.96 3.33 10.65
N PRO A 25 -5.96 4.14 10.25
CA PRO A 25 -7.07 3.64 9.45
C PRO A 25 -6.55 2.92 8.22
N PHE A 26 -7.11 1.74 7.92
CA PHE A 26 -6.70 0.98 6.74
C PHE A 26 -6.80 1.83 5.47
N ALA A 27 -7.74 2.76 5.39
CA ALA A 27 -7.87 3.67 4.26
C ALA A 27 -6.55 4.40 3.91
N LEU A 28 -5.77 4.81 4.92
CA LEU A 28 -4.47 5.43 4.71
C LEU A 28 -3.43 4.41 4.26
N LYS A 29 -3.41 3.21 4.87
CA LYS A 29 -2.53 2.10 4.46
C LYS A 29 -2.79 1.72 3.00
N ARG A 30 -4.06 1.61 2.61
CA ARG A 30 -4.52 1.36 1.24
C ARG A 30 -4.03 2.42 0.29
N GLN A 31 -4.23 3.70 0.61
CA GLN A 31 -3.85 4.79 -0.29
C GLN A 31 -2.34 4.83 -0.54
N VAL A 32 -1.54 4.52 0.48
CA VAL A 32 -0.09 4.40 0.32
C VAL A 32 0.27 3.15 -0.49
N LEU A 33 -0.34 2.00 -0.19
CA LEU A 33 -0.15 0.76 -0.95
C LEU A 33 -0.50 0.93 -2.43
N GLU A 34 -1.66 1.49 -2.75
CA GLU A 34 -2.10 1.75 -4.13
C GLU A 34 -1.10 2.62 -4.89
N GLN A 35 -0.58 3.69 -4.26
CA GLN A 35 0.44 4.54 -4.88
C GLN A 35 1.75 3.78 -5.10
N VAL A 36 2.23 3.04 -4.10
CA VAL A 36 3.49 2.30 -4.20
C VAL A 36 3.38 1.20 -5.25
N LEU A 37 2.28 0.44 -5.27
CA LEU A 37 2.03 -0.61 -6.25
C LEU A 37 1.87 -0.04 -7.66
N SER A 38 1.08 1.03 -7.81
CA SER A 38 0.91 1.69 -9.11
C SER A 38 2.23 2.22 -9.65
N TRP A 39 3.10 2.75 -8.79
CA TRP A 39 4.44 3.20 -9.18
C TRP A 39 5.34 2.03 -9.56
N GLN A 40 5.41 0.99 -8.71
CA GLN A 40 6.28 -0.18 -8.89
C GLN A 40 5.91 -0.99 -10.14
N PHE A 41 4.62 -1.17 -10.39
CA PHE A 41 4.09 -2.00 -11.48
C PHE A 41 3.65 -1.18 -12.70
N ARG A 42 3.95 0.11 -12.76
CA ARG A 42 3.53 0.98 -13.87
C ARG A 42 3.93 0.43 -15.23
N GLN A 43 5.16 -0.07 -15.34
CA GLN A 43 5.66 -0.63 -16.58
C GLN A 43 4.99 -1.98 -16.91
N ALA A 44 4.88 -2.88 -15.94
CA ALA A 44 4.17 -4.16 -16.11
C ALA A 44 2.69 -3.97 -16.51
N LEU A 45 2.02 -2.93 -15.99
CA LEU A 45 0.69 -2.53 -16.44
C LEU A 45 0.69 -2.06 -17.90
N ALA A 46 1.63 -1.17 -18.27
CA ALA A 46 1.74 -0.64 -19.63
C ALA A 46 2.10 -1.71 -20.68
N ASP A 47 2.87 -2.71 -20.26
CA ASP A 47 3.31 -3.83 -21.10
C ASP A 47 2.26 -4.96 -21.14
N GLY A 48 1.11 -4.80 -20.46
CA GLY A 48 0.02 -5.79 -20.42
C GLY A 48 0.31 -7.03 -19.57
N GLU A 49 1.44 -7.08 -18.88
CA GLU A 49 1.88 -8.22 -18.09
C GLU A 49 0.94 -8.54 -16.93
N LEU A 50 0.09 -7.60 -16.51
CA LEU A 50 -0.87 -7.75 -15.42
C LEU A 50 -2.31 -7.94 -15.87
N GLU A 51 -2.61 -8.03 -17.17
CA GLU A 51 -3.97 -8.30 -17.70
C GLU A 51 -4.55 -9.60 -17.14
N PHE A 52 -3.69 -10.55 -16.78
CA PHE A 52 -4.12 -11.77 -16.13
C PHE A 52 -4.87 -11.49 -14.81
N LEU A 53 -4.65 -10.36 -14.14
CA LEU A 53 -5.39 -9.99 -12.93
C LEU A 53 -6.77 -9.37 -13.22
N GLU A 54 -7.17 -9.20 -14.48
CA GLU A 54 -8.51 -8.71 -14.77
C GLU A 54 -9.57 -9.74 -14.33
N GLY A 55 -10.50 -9.29 -13.48
CA GLY A 55 -11.52 -10.14 -12.90
C GLY A 55 -11.00 -11.20 -11.91
N ARG A 56 -9.73 -11.12 -11.49
CA ARG A 56 -9.10 -12.05 -10.54
C ARG A 56 -8.39 -11.33 -9.42
N TRP A 57 -8.55 -11.84 -8.21
CA TRP A 57 -7.94 -11.25 -7.02
C TRP A 57 -6.70 -12.02 -6.60
N LEU A 58 -5.60 -11.27 -6.50
CA LEU A 58 -4.35 -11.73 -5.92
C LEU A 58 -4.27 -11.31 -4.46
N SER A 59 -4.12 -12.25 -3.53
CA SER A 59 -3.82 -11.95 -2.13
C SER A 59 -2.32 -11.85 -1.91
N ILE A 60 -1.89 -10.77 -1.26
CA ILE A 60 -0.49 -10.53 -0.87
C ILE A 60 -0.44 -10.34 0.64
N HIS A 61 0.42 -11.11 1.32
CA HIS A 61 0.64 -10.99 2.76
C HIS A 61 2.11 -10.75 3.10
N VAL A 62 2.43 -9.53 3.53
CA VAL A 62 3.76 -9.18 4.04
C VAL A 62 3.80 -9.39 5.55
N ARG A 63 4.42 -10.50 5.97
CA ARG A 63 4.40 -10.99 7.36
C ARG A 63 5.17 -10.08 8.32
N ASP A 64 6.27 -9.48 7.88
CA ASP A 64 7.14 -8.64 8.74
C ASP A 64 6.40 -7.43 9.32
N ILE A 65 5.37 -6.96 8.63
CA ILE A 65 4.56 -5.80 9.02
C ILE A 65 3.07 -6.15 9.21
N ASP A 66 2.72 -7.43 9.22
CA ASP A 66 1.35 -7.95 9.36
C ASP A 66 0.35 -7.22 8.46
N LEU A 67 0.70 -7.12 7.17
CA LEU A 67 -0.09 -6.40 6.18
C LEU A 67 -0.56 -7.37 5.09
N LYS A 68 -1.86 -7.66 5.11
CA LYS A 68 -2.55 -8.43 4.08
C LYS A 68 -3.48 -7.54 3.27
N TRP A 69 -3.43 -7.68 1.95
CA TRP A 69 -4.36 -7.04 1.04
C TRP A 69 -4.65 -7.92 -0.17
N TYR A 70 -5.62 -7.47 -0.97
CA TYR A 70 -5.99 -8.09 -2.23
C TYR A 70 -5.84 -7.07 -3.34
N THR A 71 -5.34 -7.47 -4.50
CA THR A 71 -5.19 -6.58 -5.66
C THR A 71 -5.74 -7.23 -6.93
N THR A 72 -6.37 -6.42 -7.77
CA THR A 72 -6.88 -6.78 -9.11
C THR A 72 -6.49 -5.68 -10.10
N VAL A 73 -6.60 -5.97 -11.39
CA VAL A 73 -6.58 -4.92 -12.43
C VAL A 73 -8.02 -4.59 -12.84
N GLU A 74 -8.34 -3.29 -12.88
CA GLU A 74 -9.60 -2.76 -13.39
C GLU A 74 -9.31 -1.43 -14.12
N ASN A 75 -9.82 -1.25 -15.33
CA ASN A 75 -9.59 -0.05 -16.15
C ASN A 75 -8.09 0.32 -16.26
N GLU A 76 -7.24 -0.68 -16.55
CA GLU A 76 -5.76 -0.54 -16.67
C GLU A 76 -5.07 -0.02 -15.39
N LYS A 77 -5.72 -0.17 -14.23
CA LYS A 77 -5.18 0.27 -12.93
C LYS A 77 -5.20 -0.85 -11.92
N LEU A 78 -4.18 -0.86 -11.07
CA LEU A 78 -4.17 -1.70 -9.87
C LEU A 78 -5.11 -1.12 -8.81
N ILE A 79 -6.09 -1.92 -8.40
CA ILE A 79 -7.01 -1.60 -7.32
C ILE A 79 -6.66 -2.46 -6.12
N VAL A 80 -6.73 -1.89 -4.91
CA VAL A 80 -6.45 -2.59 -3.66
C VAL A 80 -7.70 -2.70 -2.79
N SER A 81 -7.94 -3.89 -2.23
CA SER A 81 -9.02 -4.15 -1.28
C SER A 81 -8.52 -4.76 0.02
N GLN A 82 -9.27 -4.52 1.11
CA GLN A 82 -9.10 -5.22 2.39
C GLN A 82 -9.63 -6.65 2.34
N GLN A 83 -10.63 -6.88 1.50
CA GLN A 83 -11.42 -8.09 1.46
C GLN A 83 -11.78 -8.36 0.01
N ALA A 84 -11.43 -9.54 -0.46
CA ALA A 84 -11.86 -10.11 -1.72
C ALA A 84 -11.79 -11.64 -1.57
N ASP A 85 -12.48 -12.34 -2.46
CA ASP A 85 -12.28 -13.77 -2.63
C ASP A 85 -11.09 -13.95 -3.58
N ALA A 86 -9.98 -14.52 -3.08
CA ALA A 86 -8.73 -14.56 -3.81
C ALA A 86 -8.63 -15.82 -4.67
N ASP A 87 -8.39 -15.63 -5.96
CA ASP A 87 -8.11 -16.71 -6.89
C ASP A 87 -6.71 -17.32 -6.65
N VAL A 88 -5.74 -16.49 -6.23
CA VAL A 88 -4.36 -16.90 -5.94
C VAL A 88 -3.83 -16.14 -4.73
N SER A 89 -3.01 -16.79 -3.89
CA SER A 89 -2.41 -16.19 -2.68
C SER A 89 -0.90 -16.45 -2.61
N PHE A 90 -0.11 -15.42 -2.26
CA PHE A 90 1.34 -15.48 -2.01
C PHE A 90 1.71 -14.95 -0.61
#